data_AF-A0A840RR54-F1
#
_entry.id   AF-A0A840RR54-F1
#
_cell.length_a   1.000
_cell.length_b   1.000
_cell.length_c   1.000
_cell.angle_alpha   90.00
_cell.angle_beta   90.00
_cell.angle_gamma   90.00
#
_symmetry.space_group_name_H-M   'P 1'
#
loop_
_entity.id
_entity.type
_entity.pdbx_description
1 polymer ?
#
loop_
_entity_poly.entity_id
_entity_poly.type
_entity_poly.pdbx_seq_one_letter_code
_entity_poly.pdbx_strand_id
1 'polypeptide(L)'
;MLSSISSGGNTPSSNLRKLSIQDLIDNTFNVIDPLTVKKDTDIAASLKQVAESGSDIKQQYIKGIKEKLSEVACADKEYIKNDICICSDFLNGIGDTKLSLKESLIQQSVNAIKIGLPTFTMANLFITDETSHDRESVNFNRLLPEVGLAAQNYGPLGRKILSEGLKHVLQGDKKEERYDKLVTVIFDEEPSNDAVKTSTSDYYQSHWAKFRNTLDELYDPTKLV
;
A
#
# COMPACT_ATOMS: atom_id res chain seq x y z
N MET A 1 -19.03 35.61 58.35
CA MET A 1 -19.88 36.21 57.31
C MET A 1 -19.15 36.20 55.99
N LEU A 2 -19.90 35.98 54.92
CA LEU A 2 -19.51 35.78 53.52
C LEU A 2 -18.79 36.96 52.86
N SER A 3 -17.97 36.65 51.85
CA SER A 3 -17.89 37.21 50.46
C SER A 3 -16.42 37.20 49.97
N SER A 4 -15.99 36.30 49.06
CA SER A 4 -16.17 36.26 47.59
C SER A 4 -15.51 37.41 46.82
N ILE A 5 -14.39 37.14 46.14
CA ILE A 5 -14.03 37.73 44.83
C ILE A 5 -13.37 36.63 43.98
N SER A 6 -13.88 36.48 42.76
CA SER A 6 -13.48 35.57 41.69
C SER A 6 -12.67 36.30 40.61
N SER A 7 -12.22 35.52 39.62
CA SER A 7 -11.64 35.90 38.32
C SER A 7 -10.16 36.32 38.38
N GLY A 8 -9.28 35.91 37.49
CA GLY A 8 -9.30 35.12 36.24
C GLY A 8 -7.80 35.01 35.86
N GLY A 9 -7.29 33.95 35.27
CA GLY A 9 -7.62 33.43 33.96
C GLY A 9 -6.29 33.28 33.21
N ASN A 10 -6.06 32.09 32.65
CA ASN A 10 -5.26 31.79 31.44
C ASN A 10 -4.91 30.30 31.45
N THR A 11 -5.92 29.46 31.30
CA THR A 11 -5.72 28.17 30.63
C THR A 11 -5.73 28.43 29.12
N PRO A 12 -4.71 28.00 28.37
CA PRO A 12 -4.66 28.23 26.94
C PRO A 12 -5.87 27.57 26.24
N SER A 13 -6.43 28.35 25.32
CA SER A 13 -7.56 28.07 24.46
C SER A 13 -7.59 26.64 23.88
N SER A 14 -8.68 25.96 24.15
CA SER A 14 -9.14 24.68 23.61
C SER A 14 -9.55 24.80 22.12
N ASN A 15 -8.58 25.02 21.23
CA ASN A 15 -8.84 25.11 19.78
C ASN A 15 -8.64 23.80 18.99
N LEU A 16 -8.46 22.66 19.65
CA LEU A 16 -8.61 21.35 19.02
C LEU A 16 -10.09 20.96 19.07
N ARG A 17 -10.87 21.41 18.07
CA ARG A 17 -12.19 20.83 17.80
C ARG A 17 -12.02 19.31 17.73
N LYS A 18 -12.74 18.56 18.55
CA LYS A 18 -12.96 17.12 18.29
C LYS A 18 -13.60 17.03 16.90
N LEU A 19 -12.83 16.60 15.90
CA LEU A 19 -13.36 16.29 14.58
C LEU A 19 -14.48 15.25 14.76
N SER A 20 -15.60 15.44 14.07
CA SER A 20 -16.66 14.44 14.07
C SER A 20 -16.16 13.18 13.36
N ILE A 21 -16.81 12.03 13.62
CA ILE A 21 -16.48 10.80 12.90
C ILE A 21 -16.64 10.98 11.37
N GLN A 22 -17.60 11.81 10.94
CA GLN A 22 -17.80 12.13 9.54
C GLN A 22 -16.62 12.93 8.98
N ASP A 23 -16.11 13.93 9.71
CA ASP A 23 -14.93 14.69 9.28
C ASP A 23 -13.70 13.77 9.14
N LEU A 24 -13.55 12.80 10.03
CA LEU A 24 -12.47 11.80 9.96
C LEU A 24 -12.60 10.92 8.71
N ILE A 25 -13.82 10.42 8.43
CA ILE A 25 -14.13 9.63 7.23
C ILE A 25 -13.83 10.45 5.97
N ASP A 26 -14.31 11.68 5.90
CA ASP A 26 -14.15 12.55 4.73
C ASP A 26 -12.68 12.89 4.48
N ASN A 27 -11.95 13.28 5.52
CA ASN A 27 -10.53 13.61 5.41
C ASN A 27 -9.71 12.40 4.97
N THR A 28 -10.02 11.21 5.48
CA THR A 28 -9.32 9.98 5.10
C THR A 28 -9.61 9.63 3.66
N PHE A 29 -10.90 9.62 3.29
CA PHE A 29 -11.32 9.29 1.94
C PHE A 29 -10.69 10.23 0.91
N ASN A 30 -10.61 11.53 1.18
CA ASN A 30 -9.96 12.47 0.25
C ASN A 30 -8.48 12.17 0.00
N VAL A 31 -7.79 11.47 0.92
CA VAL A 31 -6.40 11.05 0.76
C VAL A 31 -6.29 9.71 0.01
N ILE A 32 -7.28 8.83 0.17
CA ILE A 32 -7.28 7.48 -0.39
C ILE A 32 -8.28 7.28 -1.54
N ASP A 33 -8.87 8.34 -2.06
CA ASP A 33 -9.83 8.27 -3.15
C ASP A 33 -9.11 7.75 -4.41
N PRO A 34 -9.47 6.56 -4.91
CA PRO A 34 -8.81 5.95 -6.07
C PRO A 34 -8.77 6.85 -7.31
N LEU A 35 -9.69 7.80 -7.45
CA LEU A 35 -9.76 8.70 -8.59
C LEU A 35 -8.79 9.89 -8.51
N THR A 36 -8.30 10.22 -7.32
CA THR A 36 -7.52 11.45 -7.08
C THR A 36 -6.15 11.20 -6.44
N VAL A 37 -5.92 10.01 -5.87
CA VAL A 37 -4.60 9.60 -5.35
C VAL A 37 -3.53 9.71 -6.43
N LYS A 38 -2.38 10.25 -6.04
CA LYS A 38 -1.19 10.39 -6.90
C LYS A 38 -0.04 9.56 -6.39
N LYS A 39 0.97 9.35 -7.26
CA LYS A 39 2.21 8.62 -6.95
C LYS A 39 2.98 9.18 -5.74
N ASP A 40 2.85 10.46 -5.43
CA ASP A 40 3.53 11.14 -4.31
C ASP A 40 2.67 11.25 -3.05
N THR A 41 1.41 10.81 -3.09
CA THR A 41 0.50 10.88 -1.93
C THR A 41 1.00 9.99 -0.79
N ASP A 42 1.02 10.52 0.44
CA ASP A 42 1.24 9.76 1.67
C ASP A 42 -0.10 9.25 2.19
N ILE A 43 -0.37 7.97 1.95
CA ILE A 43 -1.57 7.29 2.46
C ILE A 43 -1.35 6.66 3.85
N ALA A 44 -0.09 6.47 4.26
CA ALA A 44 0.24 5.70 5.45
C ALA A 44 -0.24 6.41 6.73
N ALA A 45 -0.13 7.74 6.76
CA ALA A 45 -0.63 8.55 7.87
C ALA A 45 -2.14 8.39 8.09
N SER A 46 -2.92 8.44 7.01
CA SER A 46 -4.38 8.30 7.06
C SER A 46 -4.81 6.87 7.44
N LEU A 47 -4.16 5.84 6.89
CA LEU A 47 -4.46 4.45 7.25
C LEU A 47 -4.08 4.14 8.71
N LYS A 48 -2.98 4.73 9.20
CA LYS A 48 -2.56 4.64 10.60
C LYS A 48 -3.60 5.25 11.55
N GLN A 49 -4.16 6.41 11.19
CA GLN A 49 -5.21 7.05 11.98
C GLN A 49 -6.44 6.15 12.16
N VAL A 50 -6.85 5.42 11.12
CA VAL A 50 -7.93 4.43 11.21
C VAL A 50 -7.53 3.29 12.15
N ALA A 51 -6.34 2.70 11.95
CA ALA A 51 -5.87 1.54 12.71
C ALA A 51 -5.69 1.81 14.21
N GLU A 52 -5.34 3.03 14.59
CA GLU A 52 -5.08 3.43 15.98
C GLU A 52 -6.32 3.98 16.70
N SER A 53 -7.46 4.09 16.01
CA SER A 53 -8.71 4.51 16.64
C SER A 53 -9.25 3.46 17.62
N GLY A 54 -9.95 3.91 18.67
CA GLY A 54 -10.58 3.03 19.66
C GLY A 54 -11.61 2.10 19.00
N SER A 55 -11.75 0.86 19.50
CA SER A 55 -12.50 -0.23 18.85
C SER A 55 -13.89 0.19 18.30
N ASP A 56 -14.71 0.86 19.11
CA ASP A 56 -16.06 1.27 18.72
C ASP A 56 -16.06 2.32 17.60
N ILE A 57 -15.09 3.24 17.64
CA ILE A 57 -14.91 4.29 16.64
C ILE A 57 -14.35 3.69 15.35
N LYS A 58 -13.39 2.77 15.48
CA LYS A 58 -12.71 2.10 14.37
C LYS A 58 -13.70 1.42 13.43
N GLN A 59 -14.67 0.68 13.96
CA GLN A 59 -15.66 -0.02 13.14
C GLN A 59 -16.56 0.95 12.35
N GLN A 60 -16.98 2.06 12.99
CA GLN A 60 -17.76 3.11 12.31
C GLN A 60 -16.92 3.81 11.23
N TYR A 61 -15.66 4.09 11.54
CA TYR A 61 -14.70 4.74 10.65
C TYR A 61 -14.45 3.87 9.40
N ILE A 62 -14.13 2.59 9.59
CA ILE A 62 -13.93 1.62 8.50
C ILE A 62 -15.19 1.49 7.66
N LYS A 63 -16.36 1.36 8.31
CA LYS A 63 -17.64 1.24 7.60
C LYS A 63 -17.89 2.46 6.70
N GLY A 64 -17.73 3.67 7.24
CA GLY A 64 -17.97 4.89 6.47
C GLY A 64 -16.99 5.07 5.30
N ILE A 65 -15.72 4.71 5.48
CA ILE A 65 -14.74 4.73 4.37
C ILE A 65 -15.16 3.73 3.28
N LYS A 66 -15.55 2.51 3.65
CA LYS A 66 -15.99 1.48 2.69
C LYS A 66 -17.26 1.87 1.95
N GLU A 67 -18.21 2.51 2.61
CA GLU A 67 -19.42 3.06 1.96
C GLU A 67 -19.01 4.05 0.88
N LYS A 68 -18.13 5.02 1.18
CA LYS A 68 -17.61 5.95 0.16
C LYS A 68 -16.86 5.27 -0.97
N LEU A 69 -16.00 4.29 -0.67
CA LEU A 69 -15.29 3.52 -1.70
C LEU A 69 -16.26 2.79 -2.64
N SER A 70 -17.38 2.28 -2.12
CA SER A 70 -18.40 1.60 -2.92
C SER A 70 -19.19 2.54 -3.85
N GLU A 71 -19.20 3.83 -3.54
CA GLU A 71 -19.85 4.88 -4.35
C GLU A 71 -18.93 5.43 -5.46
N VAL A 72 -17.65 5.05 -5.48
CA VAL A 72 -16.70 5.51 -6.51
C VAL A 72 -17.09 4.97 -7.88
N ALA A 73 -17.59 5.86 -8.73
CA ALA A 73 -17.95 5.55 -10.11
C ALA A 73 -16.70 5.29 -10.97
N CYS A 74 -16.46 4.02 -11.29
CA CYS A 74 -15.28 3.55 -12.03
C CYS A 74 -15.64 2.57 -13.16
N ALA A 75 -16.81 2.75 -13.76
CA ALA A 75 -17.19 2.01 -14.96
C ALA A 75 -16.04 2.09 -15.98
N ASP A 76 -15.67 0.95 -16.54
CA ASP A 76 -14.58 0.80 -17.51
C ASP A 76 -13.16 1.10 -17.01
N LYS A 77 -12.91 1.23 -15.70
CA LYS A 77 -11.55 1.32 -15.13
C LYS A 77 -11.29 0.15 -14.18
N GLU A 78 -10.78 -0.96 -14.73
CA GLU A 78 -10.57 -2.19 -13.97
C GLU A 78 -9.55 -2.02 -12.84
N TYR A 79 -8.48 -1.26 -13.10
CA TYR A 79 -7.46 -0.93 -12.10
C TYR A 79 -8.01 -0.12 -10.90
N ILE A 80 -9.04 0.72 -11.11
CA ILE A 80 -9.71 1.43 -10.01
C ILE A 80 -10.61 0.50 -9.20
N LYS A 81 -11.28 -0.46 -9.86
CA LYS A 81 -12.03 -1.50 -9.13
C LYS A 81 -11.09 -2.31 -8.24
N ASN A 82 -9.91 -2.65 -8.75
CA ASN A 82 -8.89 -3.37 -8.00
C ASN A 82 -8.36 -2.55 -6.82
N ASP A 83 -8.17 -1.22 -6.98
CA ASP A 83 -7.82 -0.30 -5.88
C ASP A 83 -8.87 -0.31 -4.75
N ILE A 84 -10.16 -0.25 -5.11
CA ILE A 84 -11.27 -0.31 -4.15
C ILE A 84 -11.25 -1.65 -3.39
N CYS A 85 -11.03 -2.76 -4.10
CA CYS A 85 -10.97 -4.10 -3.52
C CYS A 85 -9.83 -4.22 -2.51
N ILE A 86 -8.58 -3.92 -2.91
CA ILE A 86 -7.42 -4.05 -2.02
C ILE A 86 -7.50 -3.10 -0.82
N CYS A 87 -8.03 -1.89 -0.99
CA CYS A 87 -8.26 -0.97 0.12
C CYS A 87 -9.33 -1.50 1.08
N SER A 88 -10.43 -2.05 0.56
CA SER A 88 -11.48 -2.65 1.37
C SER A 88 -10.99 -3.85 2.17
N ASP A 89 -10.17 -4.71 1.55
CA ASP A 89 -9.56 -5.88 2.21
C ASP A 89 -8.53 -5.47 3.27
N PHE A 90 -7.74 -4.43 3.00
CA PHE A 90 -6.89 -3.81 4.01
C PHE A 90 -7.69 -3.31 5.21
N LEU A 91 -8.78 -2.56 4.96
CA LEU A 91 -9.64 -2.01 6.01
C LEU A 91 -10.30 -3.12 6.84
N ASN A 92 -10.73 -4.22 6.22
CA ASN A 92 -11.20 -5.41 6.93
C ASN A 92 -10.09 -6.00 7.81
N GLY A 93 -8.86 -6.07 7.29
CA GLY A 93 -7.70 -6.61 7.99
C GLY A 93 -7.37 -5.85 9.29
N ILE A 94 -7.42 -4.51 9.27
CA ILE A 94 -7.18 -3.71 10.48
C ILE A 94 -8.40 -3.61 11.41
N GLY A 95 -9.58 -3.95 10.89
CA GLY A 95 -10.83 -4.04 11.64
C GLY A 95 -10.93 -5.33 12.46
N ASP A 96 -10.38 -6.44 11.97
CA ASP A 96 -10.20 -7.68 12.75
C ASP A 96 -9.00 -7.48 13.70
N THR A 97 -9.19 -7.59 15.01
CA THR A 97 -8.17 -7.27 16.03
C THR A 97 -6.95 -8.20 16.03
N LYS A 98 -6.88 -9.12 15.07
CA LYS A 98 -5.82 -10.13 14.95
C LYS A 98 -4.58 -9.64 14.23
N LEU A 99 -4.66 -8.56 13.46
CA LEU A 99 -3.53 -8.03 12.70
C LEU A 99 -3.25 -6.58 13.10
N SER A 100 -1.97 -6.29 13.29
CA SER A 100 -1.46 -4.92 13.32
C SER A 100 -1.55 -4.28 11.93
N LEU A 101 -1.47 -2.94 11.88
CA LEU A 101 -1.37 -2.18 10.63
C LEU A 101 -0.31 -2.76 9.68
N LYS A 102 0.88 -3.04 10.22
CA LYS A 102 2.01 -3.61 9.48
C LYS A 102 1.64 -4.98 8.89
N GLU A 103 1.08 -5.87 9.69
CA GLU A 103 0.71 -7.21 9.24
C GLU A 103 -0.40 -7.17 8.19
N SER A 104 -1.39 -6.29 8.33
CA SER A 104 -2.43 -6.09 7.32
C SER A 104 -1.85 -5.59 6.00
N LEU A 105 -0.94 -4.60 6.01
CA LEU A 105 -0.30 -4.10 4.79
C LEU A 105 0.54 -5.19 4.08
N ILE A 106 1.33 -5.96 4.84
CA ILE A 106 2.12 -7.07 4.29
C ILE A 106 1.17 -8.14 3.70
N GLN A 107 0.12 -8.52 4.43
CA GLN A 107 -0.83 -9.53 3.96
C GLN A 107 -1.51 -9.12 2.65
N GLN A 108 -1.92 -7.85 2.53
CA GLN A 108 -2.53 -7.37 1.29
C GLN A 108 -1.51 -7.29 0.15
N SER A 109 -0.25 -6.96 0.42
CA SER A 109 0.82 -7.00 -0.59
C SER A 109 1.04 -8.42 -1.12
N VAL A 110 1.08 -9.42 -0.23
CA VAL A 110 1.19 -10.83 -0.62
C VAL A 110 -0.03 -11.27 -1.44
N ASN A 111 -1.24 -10.89 -1.03
CA ASN A 111 -2.47 -11.23 -1.75
C ASN A 111 -2.48 -10.60 -3.15
N ALA A 112 -2.04 -9.35 -3.26
CA ALA A 112 -1.95 -8.64 -4.54
C ALA A 112 -1.01 -9.36 -5.53
N ILE A 113 0.16 -9.79 -5.06
CA ILE A 113 1.12 -10.52 -5.90
C ILE A 113 0.57 -11.90 -6.29
N LYS A 114 -0.14 -12.56 -5.37
CA LYS A 114 -0.78 -13.87 -5.63
C LYS A 114 -1.82 -13.86 -6.75
N ILE A 115 -2.44 -12.72 -7.05
CA ILE A 115 -3.41 -12.61 -8.15
C ILE A 115 -2.72 -12.94 -9.49
N GLY A 116 -1.53 -12.39 -9.72
CA GLY A 116 -0.73 -12.67 -10.93
C GLY A 116 0.13 -13.93 -10.82
N LEU A 117 0.53 -14.31 -9.60
CA LEU A 117 1.43 -15.42 -9.33
C LEU A 117 0.90 -16.28 -8.15
N PRO A 118 -0.01 -17.24 -8.41
CA PRO A 118 -0.65 -18.02 -7.34
C PRO A 118 0.31 -18.80 -6.42
N THR A 119 1.53 -19.06 -6.90
CA THR A 119 2.59 -19.73 -6.15
C THR A 119 3.35 -18.81 -5.19
N PHE A 120 3.12 -17.49 -5.25
CA PHE A 120 3.77 -16.51 -4.38
C PHE A 120 3.31 -16.70 -2.93
N THR A 121 4.24 -16.63 -1.98
CA THR A 121 3.99 -16.79 -0.55
C THR A 121 4.75 -15.75 0.26
N MET A 122 4.43 -15.64 1.55
CA MET A 122 5.22 -14.81 2.47
C MET A 122 6.71 -15.19 2.46
N ALA A 123 7.05 -16.45 2.18
CA ALA A 123 8.43 -16.90 2.16
C ALA A 123 9.25 -16.28 1.00
N ASN A 124 8.59 -15.90 -0.10
CA ASN A 124 9.23 -15.22 -1.22
C ASN A 124 9.72 -13.81 -0.86
N LEU A 125 9.20 -13.22 0.21
CA LEU A 125 9.63 -11.91 0.72
C LEU A 125 10.89 -12.01 1.59
N PHE A 126 11.34 -13.21 1.97
CA PHE A 126 12.56 -13.37 2.73
C PHE A 126 13.78 -13.17 1.83
N ILE A 127 14.38 -12.00 1.96
CA ILE A 127 15.66 -11.67 1.35
C ILE A 127 16.75 -12.39 2.16
N THR A 128 17.12 -13.58 1.70
CA THR A 128 18.26 -14.31 2.26
C THR A 128 19.53 -13.89 1.56
N ASP A 129 20.57 -13.68 2.36
CA ASP A 129 21.97 -13.48 1.96
C ASP A 129 22.39 -12.02 1.62
N GLU A 130 23.16 -11.42 2.54
CA GLU A 130 23.90 -10.16 2.38
C GLU A 130 25.41 -10.41 2.39
N THR A 131 25.89 -11.64 2.15
CA THR A 131 27.33 -11.97 2.23
C THR A 131 28.18 -11.26 1.18
N SER A 132 27.57 -10.69 0.13
CA SER A 132 28.25 -9.86 -0.87
C SER A 132 27.82 -8.40 -0.73
N HIS A 133 28.77 -7.51 -0.43
CA HIS A 133 28.53 -6.07 -0.46
C HIS A 133 28.30 -5.53 -1.89
N ASP A 134 28.80 -6.25 -2.89
CA ASP A 134 28.91 -5.79 -4.28
C ASP A 134 27.72 -6.18 -5.17
N ARG A 135 26.82 -7.05 -4.69
CA ARG A 135 25.66 -7.52 -5.47
C ARG A 135 24.41 -7.53 -4.61
N GLU A 136 23.27 -7.30 -5.24
CA GLU A 136 21.97 -7.49 -4.61
C GLU A 136 21.67 -8.98 -4.38
N SER A 137 20.83 -9.28 -3.38
CA SER A 137 20.38 -10.66 -3.13
C SER A 137 19.60 -11.19 -4.34
N VAL A 138 19.92 -12.42 -4.75
CA VAL A 138 19.25 -13.12 -5.84
C VAL A 138 17.73 -13.16 -5.63
N ASN A 139 17.30 -13.36 -4.38
CA ASN A 139 15.86 -13.41 -4.08
C ASN A 139 15.19 -12.04 -4.19
N PHE A 140 15.91 -10.95 -3.95
CA PHE A 140 15.37 -9.61 -4.13
C PHE A 140 15.22 -9.24 -5.61
N ASN A 141 16.21 -9.54 -6.44
CA ASN A 141 16.10 -9.32 -7.89
C ASN A 141 14.95 -10.12 -8.51
N ARG A 142 14.70 -11.34 -8.02
CA ARG A 142 13.53 -12.14 -8.39
C ARG A 142 12.20 -11.52 -7.97
N LEU A 143 12.16 -10.82 -6.83
CA LEU A 143 10.95 -10.17 -6.31
C LEU A 143 10.50 -8.99 -7.18
N LEU A 144 11.43 -8.26 -7.80
CA LEU A 144 11.13 -7.04 -8.56
C LEU A 144 10.13 -7.24 -9.72
N PRO A 145 10.33 -8.20 -10.65
CA PRO A 145 9.34 -8.45 -11.69
C PRO A 145 8.02 -8.97 -11.11
N GLU A 146 8.03 -9.79 -10.06
CA GLU A 146 6.82 -10.32 -9.42
C GLU A 146 5.94 -9.19 -8.84
N VAL A 147 6.58 -8.22 -8.19
CA VAL A 147 5.93 -7.02 -7.64
C VAL A 147 5.43 -6.10 -8.74
N GLY A 148 6.24 -5.83 -9.76
CA GLY A 148 5.83 -4.96 -10.85
C GLY A 148 4.69 -5.55 -11.70
N LEU A 149 4.63 -6.88 -11.86
CA LEU A 149 3.49 -7.57 -12.47
C LEU A 149 2.22 -7.34 -11.65
N ALA A 150 2.32 -7.51 -10.32
CA ALA A 150 1.19 -7.27 -9.43
C ALA A 150 0.68 -5.83 -9.57
N ALA A 151 1.59 -4.85 -9.61
CA ALA A 151 1.29 -3.43 -9.74
C ALA A 151 0.50 -3.08 -11.03
N GLN A 152 0.63 -3.85 -12.11
CA GLN A 152 -0.16 -3.65 -13.34
C GLN A 152 -1.68 -3.73 -13.10
N ASN A 153 -2.11 -4.49 -12.08
CA ASN A 153 -3.51 -4.64 -11.75
C ASN A 153 -4.12 -3.42 -11.06
N TYR A 154 -3.32 -2.47 -10.61
CA TYR A 154 -3.75 -1.44 -9.67
C TYR A 154 -3.56 -0.02 -10.21
N GLY A 155 -4.44 0.86 -9.75
CA GLY A 155 -4.25 2.30 -9.84
C GLY A 155 -3.29 2.81 -8.77
N PRO A 156 -3.17 4.14 -8.62
CA PRO A 156 -2.22 4.74 -7.70
C PRO A 156 -2.42 4.31 -6.24
N LEU A 157 -3.68 4.08 -5.80
CA LEU A 157 -3.97 3.67 -4.43
C LEU A 157 -3.49 2.25 -4.14
N GLY A 158 -3.82 1.28 -4.98
CA GLY A 158 -3.42 -0.11 -4.78
C GLY A 158 -1.91 -0.28 -4.87
N ARG A 159 -1.26 0.43 -5.80
CA ARG A 159 0.20 0.50 -5.90
C ARG A 159 0.84 1.10 -4.64
N LYS A 160 0.21 2.10 -4.03
CA LYS A 160 0.67 2.65 -2.74
C LYS A 160 0.55 1.65 -1.60
N ILE A 161 -0.59 0.98 -1.48
CA ILE A 161 -0.80 -0.07 -0.47
C ILE A 161 0.26 -1.18 -0.63
N LEU A 162 0.51 -1.62 -1.87
CA LEU A 162 1.56 -2.57 -2.20
C LEU A 162 2.95 -2.06 -1.78
N SER A 163 3.29 -0.82 -2.12
CA SER A 163 4.59 -0.23 -1.78
C SER A 163 4.80 -0.10 -0.27
N GLU A 164 3.79 0.32 0.50
CA GLU A 164 3.88 0.46 1.96
C GLU A 164 3.98 -0.90 2.65
N GLY A 165 3.24 -1.92 2.18
CA GLY A 165 3.37 -3.26 2.72
C GLY A 165 4.73 -3.89 2.42
N LEU A 166 5.28 -3.68 1.23
CA LEU A 166 6.61 -4.17 0.89
C LEU A 166 7.73 -3.43 1.63
N LYS A 167 7.58 -2.12 1.91
CA LYS A 167 8.51 -1.37 2.75
C LYS A 167 8.74 -2.04 4.12
N HIS A 168 7.69 -2.63 4.67
CA HIS A 168 7.73 -3.30 5.97
C HIS A 168 8.43 -4.67 5.96
N VAL A 169 8.73 -5.24 4.79
CA VAL A 169 9.44 -6.52 4.64
C VAL A 169 10.95 -6.33 4.43
N LEU A 170 11.37 -5.14 3.99
CA LEU A 170 12.76 -4.84 3.71
C LEU A 170 13.58 -4.75 5.00
N GLN A 171 14.75 -5.37 4.97
CA GLN A 171 15.68 -5.46 6.10
C GLN A 171 17.11 -5.23 5.61
N GLY A 172 18.03 -5.06 6.57
CA GLY A 172 19.46 -4.89 6.33
C GLY A 172 19.88 -3.50 5.85
N ASP A 173 21.16 -3.35 5.55
CA ASP A 173 21.79 -2.04 5.29
C ASP A 173 21.37 -1.44 3.93
N LYS A 174 20.95 -2.27 2.97
CA LYS A 174 20.46 -1.85 1.64
C LYS A 174 18.95 -1.60 1.59
N LYS A 175 18.24 -1.59 2.72
CA LYS A 175 16.76 -1.51 2.73
C LYS A 175 16.18 -0.31 1.97
N GLU A 176 16.82 0.86 2.03
CA GLU A 176 16.34 2.06 1.34
C GLU A 176 16.56 1.94 -0.17
N GLU A 177 17.73 1.47 -0.61
CA GLU A 177 18.03 1.19 -2.02
C GLU A 177 17.04 0.16 -2.61
N ARG A 178 16.75 -0.90 -1.84
CA ARG A 178 15.75 -1.92 -2.21
C ARG A 178 14.36 -1.30 -2.33
N TYR A 179 14.00 -0.40 -1.42
CA TYR A 179 12.72 0.29 -1.48
C TYR A 179 12.62 1.15 -2.75
N ASP A 180 13.68 1.87 -3.11
CA ASP A 180 13.72 2.67 -4.34
C ASP A 180 13.58 1.81 -5.61
N LYS A 181 14.23 0.63 -5.64
CA LYS A 181 14.06 -0.35 -6.74
C LYS A 181 12.61 -0.86 -6.83
N LEU A 182 11.97 -1.15 -5.69
CA LEU A 182 10.56 -1.55 -5.65
C LEU A 182 9.63 -0.44 -6.13
N VAL A 183 9.80 0.79 -5.64
CA VAL A 183 9.01 1.94 -6.09
C VAL A 183 9.18 2.19 -7.58
N THR A 184 10.38 1.98 -8.11
CA THR A 184 10.66 2.09 -9.54
C THR A 184 9.80 1.13 -10.35
N VAL A 185 9.74 -0.16 -10.00
CA VAL A 185 8.97 -1.16 -10.76
C VAL A 185 7.46 -1.10 -10.49
N ILE A 186 7.02 -0.62 -9.32
CA ILE A 186 5.59 -0.46 -9.00
C ILE A 186 4.97 0.69 -9.79
N PHE A 187 5.73 1.76 -10.03
CA PHE A 187 5.25 3.01 -10.63
C PHE A 187 6.01 3.34 -11.92
N ASP A 188 6.35 2.31 -12.70
CA ASP A 188 7.11 2.44 -13.93
C ASP A 188 6.28 2.87 -15.14
N GLU A 189 4.98 2.59 -15.10
CA GLU A 189 3.99 2.89 -16.14
C GLU A 189 2.68 3.39 -15.53
N GLU A 190 1.96 4.26 -16.26
CA GLU A 190 0.66 4.75 -15.81
C GLU A 190 -0.39 3.62 -15.79
N PRO A 191 -1.32 3.60 -14.82
CA PRO A 191 -2.40 2.61 -14.79
C PRO A 191 -3.27 2.63 -16.04
N SER A 192 -3.55 1.44 -16.60
CA SER A 192 -4.43 1.29 -17.76
C SER A 192 -5.12 -0.08 -17.74
N ASN A 193 -6.23 -0.23 -18.47
CA ASN A 193 -6.85 -1.55 -18.61
C ASN A 193 -6.02 -2.51 -19.46
N ASP A 194 -5.17 -1.99 -20.36
CA ASP A 194 -4.28 -2.81 -21.16
C ASP A 194 -3.17 -3.43 -20.30
N ALA A 195 -2.65 -2.65 -19.34
CA ALA A 195 -1.75 -3.13 -18.29
C ALA A 195 -2.39 -4.28 -17.48
N VAL A 196 -3.63 -4.11 -17.01
CA VAL A 196 -4.36 -5.15 -16.26
C VAL A 196 -4.51 -6.45 -17.06
N LYS A 197 -4.62 -6.37 -18.38
CA LYS A 197 -4.79 -7.52 -19.29
C LYS A 197 -3.48 -8.08 -19.83
N THR A 198 -2.34 -7.49 -19.47
CA THR A 198 -1.04 -7.93 -19.96
C THR A 198 -0.75 -9.33 -19.42
N SER A 199 -0.35 -10.25 -20.31
CA SER A 199 -0.01 -11.60 -19.89
C SER A 199 1.28 -11.59 -19.06
N THR A 200 1.43 -12.56 -18.15
CA THR A 200 2.67 -12.74 -17.38
C THR A 200 3.89 -12.80 -18.29
N SER A 201 3.82 -13.53 -19.41
CA SER A 201 4.94 -13.65 -20.34
C SER A 201 5.32 -12.32 -20.98
N ASP A 202 4.34 -11.56 -21.48
CA ASP A 202 4.59 -10.28 -22.14
C ASP A 202 5.15 -9.25 -21.16
N TYR A 203 4.62 -9.21 -19.93
CA TYR A 203 5.13 -8.34 -18.88
C TYR A 203 6.60 -8.66 -18.56
N TYR A 204 6.95 -9.94 -18.36
CA TYR A 204 8.33 -10.31 -18.03
C TYR A 204 9.32 -9.99 -19.16
N GLN A 205 8.91 -10.11 -20.42
CA GLN A 205 9.73 -9.71 -21.57
C GLN A 205 9.96 -8.19 -21.59
N SER A 206 8.90 -7.39 -21.38
CA SER A 206 8.99 -5.93 -21.31
C SER A 206 9.87 -5.46 -20.13
N HIS A 207 9.62 -6.02 -18.94
CA HIS A 207 10.39 -5.77 -17.73
C HIS A 207 11.87 -6.04 -17.96
N TRP A 208 12.21 -7.20 -18.52
CA TRP A 208 13.60 -7.54 -18.85
C TRP A 208 14.22 -6.52 -19.82
N ALA A 209 13.53 -6.18 -20.91
CA ALA A 209 14.03 -5.21 -21.87
C ALA A 209 14.35 -3.85 -21.24
N LYS A 210 13.51 -3.41 -20.28
CA LYS A 210 13.60 -2.11 -19.60
C LYS A 210 14.65 -2.08 -18.48
N PHE A 211 14.74 -3.15 -17.68
CA PHE A 211 15.51 -3.16 -16.44
C PHE A 211 16.76 -4.07 -16.45
N ARG A 212 17.05 -4.81 -17.52
CA ARG A 212 18.21 -5.72 -17.60
C ARG A 212 19.57 -5.12 -17.26
N ASN A 213 19.75 -3.81 -17.48
CA ASN A 213 21.03 -3.13 -17.23
C ASN A 213 21.10 -2.53 -15.83
N THR A 214 19.99 -2.53 -15.08
CA THR A 214 19.86 -1.91 -13.75
C THR A 214 19.63 -2.92 -12.64
N LEU A 215 19.35 -4.18 -12.99
CA LEU A 215 19.19 -5.29 -12.04
C LEU A 215 20.46 -6.14 -12.03
N ASP A 216 20.93 -6.51 -10.85
CA ASP A 216 22.18 -7.28 -10.66
C ASP A 216 22.06 -8.77 -11.09
N GLU A 217 21.07 -9.13 -11.91
CA GLU A 217 20.78 -10.50 -12.32
C GLU A 217 20.75 -10.74 -13.83
N LEU A 218 21.27 -11.90 -14.21
CA LEU A 218 21.06 -12.51 -15.52
C LEU A 218 19.67 -13.15 -15.57
N TYR A 219 18.93 -12.89 -16.64
CA TYR A 219 17.60 -13.44 -16.92
C TYR A 219 17.54 -14.96 -16.81
N ASP A 220 16.54 -15.48 -16.08
CA ASP A 220 16.19 -16.91 -16.02
C ASP A 220 14.92 -17.18 -16.83
N PRO A 221 15.03 -17.70 -18.08
CA PRO A 221 13.89 -17.99 -18.94
C PRO A 221 12.97 -19.11 -18.41
N THR A 222 13.42 -19.92 -17.45
CA THR A 222 12.66 -21.09 -16.97
C THR A 222 11.44 -20.72 -16.12
N LYS A 223 11.32 -19.44 -15.71
CA LYS A 223 10.21 -18.92 -14.90
C LYS A 223 8.99 -18.47 -15.71
N LEU A 224 9.02 -18.58 -17.03
CA LEU A 224 7.89 -18.25 -17.92
C LEU A 224 6.88 -19.40 -18.10
N VAL A 225 7.08 -20.54 -17.42
CA VAL A 225 6.30 -21.78 -17.59
C VAL A 225 5.29 -21.96 -16.48
#